data_AF-A0A2N2ZRW9-F1
#
_entry.id   AF-A0A2N2ZRW9-F1
#
_cell.length_a   1.000
_cell.length_b   1.000
_cell.length_c   1.000
_cell.angle_alpha   90.00
_cell.angle_beta   90.00
_cell.angle_gamma   90.00
#
_symmetry.space_group_name_H-M   'P 1'
#
loop_
_entity.id
_entity.type
_entity.pdbx_description
1 polymer ?
#
loop_
_entity_poly.entity_id
_entity_poly.type
_entity_poly.pdbx_seq_one_letter_code
_entity_poly.pdbx_strand_id
1 'polypeptide(L)'
;MANQLAPIVLFTYNRPEHTQQVLDALALNNEAKESILYIYCDGAKENATEIDIEKINAVKSIANNENRFKEVIVTEQTENKGLADSIIEGVTGIINAHGKIIVLEDDIKVESSFLNYMNAALDYFENKQEVFHINGFNNETNLQYLLKDFYFLHFMSCWGWATWKDRWNKINKDHNYFYNKLHENPADLAKFNYDNVLSFDEQLKANIDGKIKTWAILWFSTVYFNNGLCLTPKYSFVENIGMDGTGIHCDVNENHKKLYHSKNVPLVDFYKKLEFNEPKLAKIHLKMFYKYGQHFSYFNKIKEIVVRNWVKTKSIIKKLIGYKKEMLIEQIQCEKKWYGNDYGGFFVHPTTLNEKSIVYSFGIGEDISFDEAIIKNHGATVFAFDPTPKSINWIKKQQLPPNFHFYDFGIDIIDGKRIFHLPINDEHVSGSIHQPNHVTKNKQVEVNMKSISSILKELNHSKIDVLKMDIEGSEYDVLEDILTVDIKINQLLIEFHDRFFEHGQEKSKAIIKKLAKKGFLIFGVSASKEEVSFIHKSVLHNI
;
A
#
# COMPACT_ATOMS: atom_id res chain seq x y z
N MET A 1 -5.97 -32.92 16.11
CA MET A 1 -5.04 -32.80 17.26
C MET A 1 -5.29 -31.43 17.87
N ALA A 2 -5.31 -31.29 19.19
CA ALA A 2 -5.38 -29.96 19.80
C ALA A 2 -4.19 -29.14 19.28
N ASN A 3 -4.42 -27.92 18.79
CA ASN A 3 -3.34 -27.12 18.22
C ASN A 3 -2.33 -26.81 19.32
N GLN A 4 -1.15 -27.43 19.23
CA GLN A 4 -0.06 -27.20 20.17
C GLN A 4 0.50 -25.80 19.92
N LEU A 5 0.59 -24.99 20.97
CA LEU A 5 1.25 -23.69 20.91
C LEU A 5 2.72 -23.87 20.50
N ALA A 6 3.22 -22.93 19.72
CA ALA A 6 4.62 -22.94 19.33
C ALA A 6 5.52 -22.72 20.56
N PRO A 7 6.64 -23.45 20.68
CA PRO A 7 7.63 -23.16 21.72
C PRO A 7 8.19 -21.75 21.53
N ILE A 8 8.44 -21.09 22.66
CA ILE A 8 9.10 -19.79 22.70
C ILE A 8 10.58 -20.06 22.99
N VAL A 9 11.49 -19.41 22.26
CA VAL A 9 12.91 -19.39 22.60
C VAL A 9 13.36 -17.96 22.87
N LEU A 10 14.04 -17.77 24.00
CA LEU A 10 14.64 -16.52 24.44
C LEU A 10 16.16 -16.67 24.50
N PHE A 11 16.88 -15.85 23.74
CA PHE A 11 18.33 -15.79 23.78
C PHE A 11 18.80 -14.64 24.69
N THR A 12 19.65 -14.95 25.66
CA THR A 12 20.11 -14.03 26.72
C THR A 12 21.62 -14.09 26.89
N TYR A 13 22.22 -12.99 27.36
CA TYR A 13 23.66 -12.96 27.68
C TYR A 13 23.97 -12.29 29.03
N ASN A 14 24.16 -10.97 29.03
CA ASN A 14 24.65 -10.23 30.21
C ASN A 14 23.79 -9.00 30.55
N ARG A 15 22.52 -8.99 30.14
CA ARG A 15 21.56 -7.92 30.46
C ARG A 15 20.45 -8.41 31.40
N PRO A 16 20.71 -8.53 32.71
CA PRO A 16 19.74 -9.09 33.66
C PRO A 16 18.44 -8.28 33.73
N GLU A 17 18.52 -6.95 33.73
CA GLU A 17 17.33 -6.08 33.79
C GLU A 17 16.46 -6.24 32.54
N HIS A 18 17.06 -6.25 31.35
CA HIS A 18 16.34 -6.45 30.09
C HIS A 18 15.70 -7.85 30.04
N THR A 19 16.47 -8.88 30.42
CA THR A 19 15.99 -10.27 30.51
C THR A 19 14.74 -10.35 31.41
N GLN A 20 14.78 -9.73 32.60
CA GLN A 20 13.64 -9.71 33.51
C GLN A 20 12.43 -9.01 32.88
N GLN A 21 12.63 -7.85 32.25
CA GLN A 21 11.54 -7.10 31.61
C GLN A 21 10.89 -7.89 30.45
N VAL A 22 11.67 -8.61 29.66
CA VAL A 22 11.15 -9.46 28.57
C VAL A 22 10.37 -10.65 29.13
N LEU A 23 10.88 -11.33 30.16
CA LEU A 23 10.17 -12.44 30.82
C LEU A 23 8.87 -11.98 31.47
N ASP A 24 8.89 -10.84 32.15
CA ASP A 24 7.70 -10.23 32.75
C ASP A 24 6.64 -9.91 31.70
N ALA A 25 7.04 -9.30 30.58
CA ALA A 25 6.14 -8.99 29.47
C ALA A 25 5.57 -10.24 28.80
N LEU A 26 6.39 -11.28 28.59
CA LEU A 26 5.92 -12.56 28.06
C LEU A 26 4.90 -13.21 29.00
N ALA A 27 5.15 -13.22 30.30
CA ALA A 27 4.26 -13.82 31.28
C ALA A 27 2.87 -13.14 31.38
N LEU A 28 2.73 -11.91 30.86
CA LEU A 28 1.44 -11.21 30.76
C LEU A 28 0.58 -11.67 29.57
N ASN A 29 1.12 -12.47 28.65
CA ASN A 29 0.34 -13.04 27.56
C ASN A 29 -0.48 -14.23 28.07
N ASN A 30 -1.75 -14.33 27.65
CA ASN A 30 -2.66 -15.39 28.12
C ASN A 30 -2.14 -16.80 27.80
N GLU A 31 -1.44 -16.95 26.66
CA GLU A 31 -0.86 -18.20 26.17
C GLU A 31 0.40 -18.64 26.95
N ALA A 32 1.00 -17.78 27.78
CA ALA A 32 2.28 -18.07 28.45
C ALA A 32 2.20 -19.32 29.34
N LYS A 33 1.12 -19.46 30.12
CA LYS A 33 0.90 -20.59 31.04
C LYS A 33 0.75 -21.94 30.35
N GLU A 34 0.45 -21.93 29.06
CA GLU A 34 0.29 -23.13 28.23
C GLU A 34 1.49 -23.36 27.28
N SER A 35 2.44 -22.42 27.25
CA SER A 35 3.59 -22.43 26.35
C SER A 35 4.82 -23.03 27.01
N ILE A 36 5.66 -23.71 26.22
CA ILE A 36 6.99 -24.13 26.63
C ILE A 36 7.96 -22.98 26.31
N LEU A 37 8.75 -22.58 27.30
CA LEU A 37 9.79 -21.55 27.16
C LEU A 37 11.18 -22.18 27.23
N TYR A 38 11.95 -22.02 26.17
CA TYR A 38 13.38 -22.32 26.14
C TYR A 38 14.17 -21.05 26.39
N ILE A 39 15.08 -21.05 27.35
CA ILE A 39 15.98 -19.92 27.62
C ILE A 39 17.41 -20.34 27.37
N TYR A 40 18.07 -19.72 26.40
CA TYR A 40 19.50 -19.90 26.14
C TYR A 40 20.27 -18.77 26.81
N CYS A 41 21.15 -19.12 27.75
CA CYS A 41 22.06 -18.19 28.41
C CYS A 41 23.47 -18.41 27.88
N ASP A 42 24.01 -17.44 27.15
CA ASP A 42 25.37 -17.52 26.60
C ASP A 42 26.45 -17.38 27.69
N GLY A 43 27.62 -17.96 27.44
CA GLY A 43 28.73 -17.98 28.39
C GLY A 43 29.62 -16.75 28.30
N ALA A 44 30.54 -16.61 29.24
CA ALA A 44 31.47 -15.48 29.29
C ALA A 44 32.47 -15.51 28.13
N LYS A 45 32.84 -14.33 27.62
CA LYS A 45 33.97 -14.19 26.68
C LYS A 45 35.28 -14.42 27.42
N GLU A 46 36.33 -14.83 26.71
CA GLU A 46 37.66 -15.04 27.29
C GLU A 46 38.19 -13.82 28.06
N ASN A 47 37.82 -12.61 27.63
CA ASN A 47 38.22 -11.34 28.23
C ASN A 47 37.12 -10.69 29.09
N ALA A 48 36.12 -11.45 29.55
CA ALA A 48 35.05 -10.93 30.40
C ALA A 48 35.59 -10.40 31.73
N THR A 49 35.08 -9.25 32.17
CA THR A 49 35.39 -8.67 33.47
C THR A 49 34.62 -9.36 34.60
N GLU A 50 35.00 -9.16 35.85
CA GLU A 50 34.22 -9.64 37.00
C GLU A 50 32.77 -9.12 36.96
N ILE A 51 32.56 -7.87 36.55
CA ILE A 51 31.24 -7.26 36.37
C ILE A 51 30.43 -7.98 35.27
N ASP A 52 31.08 -8.38 34.17
CA ASP A 52 30.41 -9.15 33.12
C ASP A 52 29.97 -10.53 33.65
N ILE A 53 30.84 -11.19 34.42
CA ILE A 53 30.57 -12.49 35.04
C ILE A 53 29.40 -12.38 36.03
N GLU A 54 29.37 -11.33 36.86
CA GLU A 54 28.25 -11.07 37.77
C GLU A 54 26.93 -10.89 37.02
N LYS A 55 26.94 -10.11 35.93
CA LYS A 55 25.74 -9.91 35.09
C LYS A 55 25.27 -11.20 34.42
N ILE A 56 26.19 -12.02 33.91
CA ILE A 56 25.86 -13.33 33.31
C ILE A 56 25.26 -14.26 34.36
N ASN A 57 25.85 -14.33 35.55
CA ASN A 57 25.31 -15.12 36.66
C ASN A 57 23.93 -14.63 37.12
N ALA A 58 23.70 -13.32 37.10
CA ALA A 58 22.39 -12.75 37.38
C ALA A 58 21.35 -13.17 36.32
N VAL A 59 21.69 -13.12 35.03
CA VAL A 59 20.83 -13.61 33.92
C VAL A 59 20.51 -15.10 34.11
N LYS A 60 21.51 -15.94 34.38
CA LYS A 60 21.31 -17.38 34.65
C LYS A 60 20.41 -17.61 35.85
N SER A 61 20.59 -16.87 36.93
CA SER A 61 19.73 -16.95 38.12
C SER A 61 18.27 -16.57 37.78
N ILE A 62 18.07 -15.49 37.01
CA ILE A 62 16.74 -15.08 36.54
C ILE A 62 16.09 -16.20 35.71
N ALA A 63 16.83 -16.75 34.74
CA ALA A 63 16.34 -17.81 33.87
C ALA A 63 15.94 -19.09 34.64
N ASN A 64 16.78 -19.53 35.58
CA ASN A 64 16.53 -20.74 36.37
C ASN A 64 15.37 -20.58 37.38
N ASN A 65 15.04 -19.35 37.78
CA ASN A 65 13.94 -19.07 38.71
C ASN A 65 12.60 -18.82 38.00
N GLU A 66 12.57 -18.76 36.67
CA GLU A 66 11.33 -18.58 35.91
C GLU A 66 10.43 -19.82 35.98
N ASN A 67 9.16 -19.61 36.34
CA ASN A 67 8.19 -20.68 36.58
C ASN A 67 6.76 -20.32 36.14
N ARG A 68 6.57 -19.21 35.42
CA ARG A 68 5.26 -18.68 35.00
C ARG A 68 4.73 -19.32 33.71
N PHE A 69 5.52 -20.17 33.07
CA PHE A 69 5.18 -20.90 31.84
C PHE A 69 4.83 -22.35 32.15
N LYS A 70 4.27 -23.07 31.17
CA LYS A 70 3.94 -24.49 31.32
C LYS A 70 5.17 -25.32 31.69
N GLU A 71 6.27 -25.02 31.01
CA GLU A 71 7.56 -25.65 31.18
C GLU A 71 8.64 -24.65 30.79
N VAL A 72 9.71 -24.58 31.58
CA VAL A 72 10.87 -23.72 31.34
C VAL A 72 12.11 -24.60 31.25
N ILE A 73 12.81 -24.51 30.12
CA ILE A 73 14.00 -25.30 29.83
C ILE A 73 15.16 -24.33 29.62
N VAL A 74 16.11 -24.32 30.57
CA VAL A 74 17.27 -23.43 30.53
C VAL A 74 18.48 -24.18 29.98
N THR A 75 19.13 -23.60 28.98
CA THR A 75 20.40 -24.07 28.43
C THR A 75 21.48 -23.03 28.71
N GLU A 76 22.41 -23.37 29.59
CA GLU A 76 23.55 -22.52 29.91
C GLU A 76 24.79 -22.94 29.11
N GLN A 77 25.44 -21.98 28.46
CA GLN A 77 26.75 -22.18 27.86
C GLN A 77 27.85 -21.87 28.88
N THR A 78 28.95 -22.62 28.80
CA THR A 78 30.17 -22.37 29.59
C THR A 78 31.01 -21.26 28.98
N GLU A 79 31.02 -21.15 27.64
CA GLU A 79 31.81 -20.18 26.88
C GLU A 79 30.89 -19.33 25.99
N ASN A 80 31.35 -18.13 25.62
CA ASN A 80 30.60 -17.27 24.72
C ASN A 80 30.59 -17.83 23.29
N LYS A 81 29.44 -18.35 22.89
CA LYS A 81 29.22 -18.85 21.53
C LYS A 81 28.92 -17.71 20.54
N GLY A 82 28.36 -16.63 21.05
CA GLY A 82 27.95 -15.48 20.26
C GLY A 82 26.55 -15.67 19.66
N LEU A 83 25.86 -14.54 19.50
CA LEU A 83 24.44 -14.49 19.18
C LEU A 83 24.06 -15.24 17.89
N ALA A 84 24.83 -15.07 16.81
CA ALA A 84 24.52 -15.68 15.52
C ALA A 84 24.51 -17.22 15.59
N ASP A 85 25.53 -17.82 16.20
CA ASP A 85 25.65 -19.28 16.31
C ASP A 85 24.67 -19.83 17.35
N SER A 86 24.39 -19.07 18.40
CA SER A 86 23.36 -19.40 19.39
C SER A 86 21.98 -19.49 18.73
N ILE A 87 21.58 -18.48 17.96
CA ILE A 87 20.30 -18.46 17.24
C ILE A 87 20.21 -19.59 16.21
N ILE A 88 21.22 -19.73 15.35
CA ILE A 88 21.18 -20.74 14.30
C ILE A 88 21.02 -22.15 14.88
N GLU A 89 21.78 -22.50 15.92
CA GLU A 89 21.70 -23.84 16.51
C GLU A 89 20.45 -24.02 17.39
N GLY A 90 20.13 -23.04 18.25
CA GLY A 90 18.99 -23.10 19.15
C GLY A 90 17.66 -23.18 18.40
N VAL A 91 17.48 -22.31 17.39
CA VAL A 91 16.29 -22.36 16.52
C VAL A 91 16.23 -23.69 15.77
N THR A 92 17.34 -24.15 15.18
CA THR A 92 17.37 -25.43 14.45
C THR A 92 17.02 -26.61 15.34
N GLY A 93 17.55 -26.66 16.58
CA GLY A 93 17.28 -27.73 17.52
C GLY A 93 15.80 -27.80 17.90
N ILE A 94 15.25 -26.66 18.34
CA ILE A 94 13.85 -26.58 18.82
C ILE A 94 12.87 -26.80 17.66
N ILE A 95 13.05 -26.11 16.53
CA ILE A 95 12.09 -26.19 15.42
C ILE A 95 12.06 -27.59 14.80
N ASN A 96 13.15 -28.35 14.87
CA ASN A 96 13.19 -29.73 14.41
C ASN A 96 12.32 -30.66 15.26
N ALA A 97 12.21 -30.39 16.57
CA ALA A 97 11.38 -31.15 17.50
C ALA A 97 9.90 -30.73 17.47
N HIS A 98 9.62 -29.44 17.25
CA HIS A 98 8.27 -28.88 17.41
C HIS A 98 7.57 -28.45 16.12
N GLY A 99 8.28 -28.38 14.99
CA GLY A 99 7.71 -28.03 13.68
C GLY A 99 7.49 -26.52 13.44
N LYS A 100 7.36 -25.72 14.49
CA LYS A 100 7.23 -24.25 14.47
C LYS A 100 7.87 -23.63 15.71
N ILE A 101 8.15 -22.32 15.69
CA ILE A 101 8.85 -21.64 16.80
C ILE A 101 8.53 -20.14 16.85
N ILE A 102 8.58 -19.57 18.05
CA ILE A 102 8.59 -18.12 18.32
C ILE A 102 9.94 -17.76 18.94
N VAL A 103 10.62 -16.73 18.43
CA VAL A 103 12.00 -16.38 18.76
C VAL A 103 12.10 -14.94 19.27
N LEU A 104 12.78 -14.76 20.39
CA LEU A 104 13.04 -13.48 21.05
C LEU A 104 14.49 -13.37 21.53
N GLU A 105 14.96 -12.13 21.65
CA GLU A 105 16.23 -11.77 22.28
C GLU A 105 15.93 -11.04 23.62
N ASP A 106 16.94 -10.94 24.49
CA ASP A 106 16.80 -10.36 25.84
C ASP A 106 16.41 -8.88 25.87
N ASP A 107 16.45 -8.19 24.72
CA ASP A 107 16.07 -6.80 24.57
C ASP A 107 14.78 -6.57 23.77
N ILE A 108 14.00 -7.62 23.48
CA ILE A 108 12.74 -7.53 22.75
C ILE A 108 11.56 -7.73 23.70
N LYS A 109 11.03 -6.61 24.22
CA LYS A 109 9.84 -6.60 25.07
C LYS A 109 8.58 -6.79 24.24
N VAL A 110 7.66 -7.64 24.68
CA VAL A 110 6.45 -8.01 23.92
C VAL A 110 5.17 -7.40 24.50
N GLU A 111 4.17 -7.24 23.65
CA GLU A 111 2.80 -6.91 24.09
C GLU A 111 2.05 -8.09 24.68
N SER A 112 1.00 -7.80 25.46
CA SER A 112 0.10 -8.81 26.07
C SER A 112 -0.67 -9.67 25.06
N SER A 113 -0.74 -9.27 23.79
CA SER A 113 -1.36 -10.03 22.69
C SER A 113 -0.36 -10.60 21.67
N PHE A 114 0.94 -10.52 21.95
CA PHE A 114 1.99 -11.00 21.05
C PHE A 114 1.93 -12.51 20.80
N LEU A 115 1.80 -13.33 21.85
CA LEU A 115 1.74 -14.79 21.70
C LEU A 115 0.47 -15.23 20.98
N ASN A 116 -0.66 -14.56 21.23
CA ASN A 116 -1.90 -14.78 20.50
C ASN A 116 -1.70 -14.54 18.99
N TYR A 117 -1.08 -13.42 18.64
CA TYR A 117 -0.77 -13.07 17.25
C TYR A 117 0.14 -14.09 16.58
N MET A 118 1.25 -14.45 17.21
CA MET A 118 2.21 -15.40 16.65
C MET A 118 1.59 -16.78 16.43
N ASN A 119 0.89 -17.31 17.42
CA ASN A 119 0.26 -18.62 17.30
C ASN A 119 -0.89 -18.62 16.28
N ALA A 120 -1.75 -17.61 16.27
CA ALA A 120 -2.83 -17.51 15.29
C ALA A 120 -2.30 -17.44 13.85
N ALA A 121 -1.22 -16.69 13.62
CA ALA A 121 -0.57 -16.61 12.31
C ALA A 121 0.12 -17.93 11.94
N LEU A 122 0.86 -18.55 12.87
CA LEU A 122 1.51 -19.84 12.65
C LEU A 122 0.51 -20.93 12.25
N ASP A 123 -0.64 -20.97 12.92
CA ASP A 123 -1.69 -21.94 12.66
C ASP A 123 -2.41 -21.67 11.33
N TYR A 124 -2.73 -20.41 11.05
CA TYR A 124 -3.47 -20.06 9.83
C TYR A 124 -2.63 -20.23 8.55
N PHE A 125 -1.35 -19.86 8.59
CA PHE A 125 -0.46 -19.89 7.43
C PHE A 125 0.37 -21.17 7.31
N GLU A 126 0.15 -22.18 8.17
CA GLU A 126 0.91 -23.44 8.17
C GLU A 126 1.01 -24.09 6.78
N ASN A 127 -0.11 -24.12 6.04
CA ASN A 127 -0.20 -24.71 4.71
C ASN A 127 0.03 -23.72 3.55
N LYS A 128 0.40 -22.47 3.85
CA LYS A 128 0.70 -21.42 2.87
C LYS A 128 2.21 -21.29 2.70
N GLN A 129 2.75 -22.04 1.76
CA GLN A 129 4.19 -22.22 1.57
C GLN A 129 4.90 -20.94 1.12
N GLU A 130 4.18 -19.98 0.54
CA GLU A 130 4.70 -18.66 0.20
C GLU A 130 4.94 -17.77 1.44
N VAL A 131 4.31 -18.06 2.59
CA VAL A 131 4.55 -17.33 3.84
C VAL A 131 5.70 -17.99 4.58
N PHE A 132 6.78 -17.23 4.76
CA PHE A 132 8.04 -17.71 5.32
C PHE A 132 8.24 -17.32 6.77
N HIS A 133 7.70 -16.16 7.16
CA HIS A 133 8.08 -15.53 8.41
C HIS A 133 6.94 -14.65 8.93
N ILE A 134 6.85 -14.53 10.25
CA ILE A 134 5.88 -13.66 10.92
C ILE A 134 6.69 -12.63 11.70
N ASN A 135 6.62 -11.37 11.27
CA ASN A 135 7.23 -10.24 11.96
C ASN A 135 6.36 -9.89 13.17
N GLY A 136 6.98 -9.72 14.35
CA GLY A 136 6.36 -9.07 15.51
C GLY A 136 6.59 -7.57 15.48
N PHE A 137 7.68 -7.14 14.85
CA PHE A 137 8.03 -5.74 14.71
C PHE A 137 7.52 -5.11 13.41
N ASN A 138 7.13 -3.84 13.51
CA ASN A 138 7.00 -2.95 12.37
C ASN A 138 7.48 -1.54 12.74
N ASN A 139 7.95 -0.81 11.73
CA ASN A 139 8.35 0.57 11.89
C ASN A 139 7.13 1.49 11.98
N GLU A 140 7.24 2.53 12.80
CA GLU A 140 6.20 3.54 12.95
C GLU A 140 6.50 4.79 12.15
N THR A 141 5.49 5.26 11.42
CA THR A 141 5.53 6.53 10.72
C THR A 141 4.19 7.25 10.82
N ASN A 142 4.16 8.53 10.43
CA ASN A 142 2.92 9.27 10.24
C ASN A 142 2.04 8.77 9.07
N LEU A 143 2.48 7.74 8.33
CA LEU A 143 1.72 7.12 7.24
C LEU A 143 1.02 5.82 7.67
N GLN A 144 1.10 5.43 8.95
CA GLN A 144 0.51 4.17 9.43
C GLN A 144 -0.97 4.02 9.07
N TYR A 145 -1.73 5.12 9.06
CA TYR A 145 -3.17 5.11 8.77
C TYR A 145 -3.51 4.60 7.36
N LEU A 146 -2.56 4.64 6.41
CA LEU A 146 -2.73 4.14 5.04
C LEU A 146 -2.56 2.62 4.93
N LEU A 147 -2.06 1.96 5.96
CA LEU A 147 -1.79 0.53 5.96
C LEU A 147 -3.01 -0.28 6.44
N LYS A 148 -3.20 -1.45 5.85
CA LYS A 148 -4.08 -2.52 6.37
C LYS A 148 -3.55 -3.01 7.73
N ASP A 149 -4.41 -3.61 8.56
CA ASP A 149 -4.03 -4.10 9.91
C ASP A 149 -2.90 -5.14 9.88
N PHE A 150 -2.87 -5.95 8.82
CA PHE A 150 -1.77 -6.84 8.49
C PHE A 150 -1.52 -6.76 6.98
N TYR A 151 -0.28 -7.00 6.58
CA TYR A 151 0.12 -7.03 5.17
C TYR A 151 1.41 -7.85 5.01
N PHE A 152 1.75 -8.23 3.78
CA PHE A 152 3.02 -8.90 3.52
C PHE A 152 4.09 -7.94 3.00
N LEU A 153 5.34 -8.24 3.33
CA LEU A 153 6.54 -7.67 2.72
C LEU A 153 7.48 -8.82 2.37
N HIS A 154 8.44 -8.61 1.48
CA HIS A 154 9.63 -9.48 1.40
C HIS A 154 10.68 -9.11 2.47
N PHE A 155 10.28 -8.35 3.49
CA PHE A 155 11.14 -7.80 4.53
C PHE A 155 11.03 -8.64 5.80
N MET A 156 12.15 -9.21 6.22
CA MET A 156 12.27 -9.95 7.46
C MET A 156 12.82 -9.03 8.55
N SER A 157 12.08 -8.88 9.64
CA SER A 157 12.57 -8.22 10.85
C SER A 157 12.95 -9.27 11.89
N CYS A 158 14.15 -9.15 12.44
CA CYS A 158 14.62 -10.08 13.47
C CYS A 158 14.06 -9.80 14.87
N TRP A 159 13.29 -8.73 15.08
CA TRP A 159 12.76 -8.38 16.39
C TRP A 159 11.42 -9.07 16.63
N GLY A 160 11.47 -10.15 17.43
CA GLY A 160 10.33 -10.95 17.84
C GLY A 160 9.62 -11.57 16.64
N TRP A 161 9.89 -12.84 16.36
CA TRP A 161 9.45 -13.44 15.11
C TRP A 161 9.08 -14.90 15.24
N ALA A 162 8.42 -15.43 14.22
CA ALA A 162 8.07 -16.84 14.16
C ALA A 162 8.21 -17.42 12.75
N THR A 163 8.43 -18.73 12.68
CA THR A 163 8.50 -19.50 11.42
C THR A 163 8.19 -20.99 11.65
N TRP A 164 8.20 -21.75 10.56
CA TRP A 164 7.97 -23.19 10.51
C TRP A 164 9.23 -23.93 10.05
N LYS A 165 9.33 -25.20 10.43
CA LYS A 165 10.48 -26.09 10.18
C LYS A 165 10.81 -26.21 8.70
N ASP A 166 9.81 -26.45 7.87
CA ASP A 166 9.95 -26.59 6.42
C ASP A 166 10.44 -25.30 5.72
N ARG A 167 10.16 -24.13 6.29
CA ARG A 167 10.70 -22.84 5.83
C ARG A 167 12.13 -22.67 6.33
N TRP A 168 12.36 -22.90 7.63
CA TRP A 168 13.69 -22.78 8.24
C TRP A 168 14.72 -23.74 7.64
N ASN A 169 14.32 -24.95 7.26
CA ASN A 169 15.17 -25.94 6.60
C ASN A 169 15.78 -25.45 5.27
N LYS A 170 15.26 -24.37 4.70
CA LYS A 170 15.80 -23.73 3.49
C LYS A 170 16.95 -22.77 3.79
N ILE A 171 17.29 -22.54 5.05
CA ILE A 171 18.37 -21.61 5.44
C ILE A 171 19.67 -21.98 4.74
N ASN A 172 20.19 -21.03 3.96
CA ASN A 172 21.54 -21.12 3.40
C ASN A 172 22.47 -20.26 4.25
N LYS A 173 23.54 -20.86 4.76
CA LYS A 173 24.52 -20.22 5.64
C LYS A 173 25.73 -19.63 4.89
N ASP A 174 25.72 -19.70 3.55
CA ASP A 174 26.79 -19.18 2.71
C ASP A 174 26.52 -17.73 2.29
N HIS A 175 27.23 -16.80 2.94
CA HIS A 175 27.19 -15.38 2.59
C HIS A 175 27.72 -15.11 1.17
N ASN A 176 28.75 -15.86 0.72
CA ASN A 176 29.33 -15.68 -0.62
C ASN A 176 28.34 -16.06 -1.70
N TYR A 177 27.59 -17.15 -1.51
CA TYR A 177 26.53 -17.55 -2.44
C TYR A 177 25.54 -16.41 -2.70
N PHE A 178 24.99 -15.81 -1.63
CA PHE A 178 24.04 -14.71 -1.78
C PHE A 178 24.68 -13.45 -2.37
N TYR A 179 25.86 -13.07 -1.87
CA TYR A 179 26.57 -11.89 -2.34
C TYR A 179 26.87 -11.98 -3.85
N ASN A 180 27.45 -13.10 -4.30
CA ASN A 180 27.80 -13.31 -5.70
C ASN A 180 26.55 -13.30 -6.59
N LYS A 181 25.49 -14.01 -6.18
CA LYS A 181 24.23 -14.09 -6.93
C LYS A 181 23.55 -12.73 -7.10
N LEU A 182 23.57 -11.88 -6.06
CA LEU A 182 23.03 -10.51 -6.17
C LEU A 182 23.83 -9.65 -7.14
N HIS A 183 25.15 -9.85 -7.19
CA HIS A 183 26.05 -9.04 -8.01
C HIS A 183 26.13 -9.49 -9.49
N GLU A 184 25.44 -10.56 -9.86
CA GLU A 184 25.26 -10.97 -11.26
C GLU A 184 24.34 -10.00 -12.03
N ASN A 185 23.37 -9.37 -11.36
CA ASN A 185 22.38 -8.48 -11.96
C ASN A 185 22.10 -7.24 -11.09
N PRO A 186 22.45 -6.03 -11.57
CA PRO A 186 22.20 -4.79 -10.84
C PRO A 186 20.73 -4.53 -10.45
N ALA A 187 19.77 -5.04 -11.24
CA ALA A 187 18.35 -4.88 -10.93
C ALA A 187 17.92 -5.73 -9.72
N ASP A 188 18.47 -6.93 -9.58
CA ASP A 188 18.18 -7.82 -8.45
C ASP A 188 18.81 -7.31 -7.16
N LEU A 189 20.05 -6.80 -7.25
CA LEU A 189 20.71 -6.09 -6.14
C LEU A 189 19.88 -4.89 -5.68
N ALA A 190 19.43 -4.03 -6.62
CA ALA A 190 18.62 -2.88 -6.29
C ALA A 190 17.31 -3.29 -5.60
N LYS A 191 16.63 -4.33 -6.09
CA LYS A 191 15.38 -4.84 -5.50
C LYS A 191 15.60 -5.44 -4.11
N PHE A 192 16.68 -6.20 -3.91
CA PHE A 192 17.08 -6.77 -2.62
C PHE A 192 17.30 -5.67 -1.56
N ASN A 193 17.92 -4.59 -1.98
CA ASN A 193 18.16 -3.38 -1.18
C ASN A 193 16.98 -2.40 -1.15
N TYR A 194 15.76 -2.85 -1.45
CA TYR A 194 14.55 -2.01 -1.46
C TYR A 194 14.69 -0.74 -2.31
N ASP A 195 15.13 -0.94 -3.55
CA ASP A 195 15.46 0.09 -4.53
C ASP A 195 16.61 1.01 -4.02
N ASN A 196 17.68 0.39 -3.50
CA ASN A 196 18.89 1.02 -2.94
C ASN A 196 18.63 1.98 -1.77
N VAL A 197 17.56 1.75 -1.01
CA VAL A 197 17.29 2.49 0.24
C VAL A 197 18.03 1.86 1.41
N LEU A 198 18.21 0.55 1.36
CA LEU A 198 18.96 -0.24 2.33
C LEU A 198 20.29 -0.69 1.72
N SER A 199 21.21 -1.13 2.57
CA SER A 199 22.53 -1.67 2.17
C SER A 199 22.72 -3.09 2.74
N PHE A 200 21.81 -3.99 2.41
CA PHE A 200 21.84 -5.36 2.94
C PHE A 200 22.94 -6.22 2.29
N ASP A 201 23.31 -5.92 1.07
CA ASP A 201 24.50 -6.49 0.42
C ASP A 201 25.80 -6.10 1.14
N GLU A 202 25.90 -4.87 1.66
CA GLU A 202 27.04 -4.46 2.49
C GLU A 202 27.12 -5.28 3.78
N GLN A 203 25.98 -5.67 4.36
CA GLN A 203 25.97 -6.60 5.51
C GLN A 203 26.45 -8.00 5.11
N LEU A 204 26.07 -8.51 3.93
CA LEU A 204 26.62 -9.77 3.40
C LEU A 204 28.15 -9.65 3.26
N LYS A 205 28.64 -8.55 2.67
CA LYS A 205 30.08 -8.32 2.50
C LYS A 205 30.82 -8.18 3.81
N ALA A 206 30.25 -7.47 4.78
CA ALA A 206 30.84 -7.29 6.10
C ALA A 206 30.94 -8.62 6.88
N ASN A 207 29.99 -9.54 6.69
CA ASN A 207 30.11 -10.91 7.22
C ASN A 207 31.23 -11.70 6.51
N ILE A 208 31.32 -11.62 5.17
CA ILE A 208 32.39 -12.27 4.39
C ILE A 208 33.78 -11.79 4.84
N ASP A 209 33.90 -10.48 5.10
CA ASP A 209 35.15 -9.86 5.55
C ASP A 209 35.44 -10.07 7.05
N GLY A 210 34.55 -10.74 7.78
CA GLY A 210 34.67 -10.96 9.23
C GLY A 210 34.52 -9.70 10.08
N LYS A 211 33.98 -8.61 9.54
CA LYS A 211 33.76 -7.34 10.25
C LYS A 211 32.55 -7.39 11.19
N ILE A 212 31.54 -8.17 10.80
CA ILE A 212 30.36 -8.46 11.62
C ILE A 212 30.08 -9.96 11.57
N LYS A 213 29.28 -10.46 12.52
CA LYS A 213 28.79 -11.83 12.55
C LYS A 213 27.31 -11.82 12.90
N THR A 214 26.45 -11.79 11.89
CA THR A 214 24.99 -11.69 12.07
C THR A 214 24.25 -12.77 11.28
N TRP A 215 23.29 -13.42 11.94
CA TRP A 215 22.43 -14.44 11.35
C TRP A 215 21.28 -13.82 10.52
N ALA A 216 20.87 -12.60 10.85
CA ALA A 216 19.66 -11.99 10.31
C ALA A 216 19.74 -11.80 8.79
N ILE A 217 20.91 -11.41 8.27
CA ILE A 217 21.09 -11.22 6.83
C ILE A 217 21.02 -12.54 6.05
N LEU A 218 21.46 -13.65 6.63
CA LEU A 218 21.34 -14.98 6.03
C LEU A 218 19.89 -15.42 5.93
N TRP A 219 19.12 -15.21 7.00
CA TRP A 219 17.71 -15.54 6.99
C TRP A 219 16.92 -14.63 6.05
N PHE A 220 17.16 -13.32 6.07
CA PHE A 220 16.57 -12.38 5.11
C PHE A 220 16.86 -12.80 3.66
N SER A 221 18.12 -13.12 3.35
CA SER A 221 18.52 -13.56 2.01
C SER A 221 17.83 -14.86 1.62
N THR A 222 17.73 -15.81 2.55
CA THR A 222 17.00 -17.06 2.32
C THR A 222 15.54 -16.80 1.96
N VAL A 223 14.84 -15.96 2.74
CA VAL A 223 13.45 -15.60 2.47
C VAL A 223 13.32 -14.92 1.11
N TYR A 224 14.15 -13.93 0.83
CA TYR A 224 14.12 -13.16 -0.42
C TYR A 224 14.33 -14.05 -1.65
N PHE A 225 15.37 -14.90 -1.64
CA PHE A 225 15.69 -15.76 -2.79
C PHE A 225 14.69 -16.92 -2.99
N ASN A 226 13.84 -17.19 -2.02
CA ASN A 226 12.70 -18.10 -2.15
C ASN A 226 11.39 -17.36 -2.50
N ASN A 227 11.44 -16.05 -2.79
CA ASN A 227 10.27 -15.19 -2.98
C ASN A 227 9.26 -15.25 -1.81
N GLY A 228 9.78 -15.47 -0.59
CA GLY A 228 8.99 -15.64 0.61
C GLY A 228 8.37 -14.33 1.09
N LEU A 229 7.15 -14.42 1.61
CA LEU A 229 6.39 -13.33 2.19
C LEU A 229 6.49 -13.36 3.72
N CYS A 230 6.67 -12.19 4.32
CA CYS A 230 6.72 -11.97 5.75
C CYS A 230 5.44 -11.26 6.21
N LEU A 231 4.63 -11.91 7.04
CA LEU A 231 3.45 -11.29 7.63
C LEU A 231 3.90 -10.15 8.56
N THR A 232 3.42 -8.94 8.30
CA THR A 232 3.79 -7.74 9.04
C THR A 232 2.56 -7.07 9.62
N PRO A 233 2.55 -6.78 10.93
CA PRO A 233 1.43 -6.09 11.57
C PRO A 233 1.53 -4.58 11.30
N LYS A 234 0.38 -3.91 11.26
CA LYS A 234 0.32 -2.45 11.13
C LYS A 234 1.02 -1.76 12.28
N TYR A 235 0.77 -2.17 13.51
CA TYR A 235 1.46 -1.65 14.69
C TYR A 235 2.34 -2.76 15.26
N SER A 236 3.48 -2.40 15.84
CA SER A 236 4.38 -3.37 16.42
C SER A 236 3.70 -4.11 17.59
N PHE A 237 4.00 -5.40 17.74
CA PHE A 237 3.69 -6.18 18.95
C PHE A 237 4.91 -6.31 19.87
N VAL A 238 6.03 -5.72 19.47
CA VAL A 238 7.28 -5.72 20.25
C VAL A 238 7.94 -4.34 20.27
N GLU A 239 8.75 -4.12 21.29
CA GLU A 239 9.60 -2.96 21.47
C GLU A 239 11.03 -3.44 21.72
N ASN A 240 12.01 -2.86 21.02
CA ASN A 240 13.41 -3.09 21.34
C ASN A 240 13.83 -2.11 22.45
N ILE A 241 14.03 -2.62 23.66
CA ILE A 241 14.44 -1.85 24.83
C ILE A 241 15.96 -1.77 25.00
N GLY A 242 16.72 -2.44 24.14
CA GLY A 242 18.19 -2.48 24.14
C GLY A 242 18.84 -1.32 23.38
N MET A 243 18.06 -0.38 22.84
CA MET A 243 18.57 0.88 22.25
C MET A 243 19.02 1.90 23.31
N ASP A 244 19.41 1.44 24.49
CA ASP A 244 19.97 2.22 25.60
C ASP A 244 21.51 2.36 25.52
N GLY A 245 22.13 1.74 24.51
CA GLY A 245 23.57 1.73 24.28
C GLY A 245 24.29 0.50 24.83
N THR A 246 23.58 -0.47 25.40
CA THR A 246 24.18 -1.70 25.97
C THR A 246 24.32 -2.85 24.98
N GLY A 247 23.77 -2.73 23.76
CA GLY A 247 23.80 -3.78 22.75
C GLY A 247 24.90 -3.68 21.68
N ILE A 248 25.12 -4.80 20.99
CA ILE A 248 26.21 -5.00 20.03
C ILE A 248 25.99 -4.20 18.73
N HIS A 249 24.73 -3.83 18.42
CA HIS A 249 24.34 -3.09 17.21
C HIS A 249 23.31 -1.99 17.53
N CYS A 250 23.67 -1.04 18.41
CA CYS A 250 22.78 0.03 18.85
C CYS A 250 23.09 1.38 18.20
N ASP A 251 22.08 2.00 17.58
CA ASP A 251 21.97 3.45 17.37
C ASP A 251 20.96 3.98 18.39
N VAL A 252 21.32 5.00 19.18
CA VAL A 252 20.46 5.56 20.24
C VAL A 252 19.22 6.20 19.60
N ASN A 253 18.03 5.70 19.92
CA ASN A 253 16.75 6.27 19.47
C ASN A 253 15.81 6.43 20.66
N GLU A 254 15.61 7.67 21.09
CA GLU A 254 14.53 8.06 21.99
C GLU A 254 13.25 8.26 21.16
N ASN A 255 12.26 7.36 21.25
CA ASN A 255 10.84 7.70 21.08
C ASN A 255 9.93 6.47 21.31
N HIS A 256 8.98 6.63 22.23
CA HIS A 256 7.96 5.65 22.60
C HIS A 256 6.97 5.40 21.45
N LYS A 257 6.67 4.12 21.22
CA LYS A 257 5.91 3.57 20.08
C LYS A 257 4.46 3.19 20.46
N LYS A 258 3.53 3.31 19.52
CA LYS A 258 2.12 2.89 19.66
C LYS A 258 1.96 1.41 19.30
N LEU A 259 1.66 0.61 20.31
CA LEU A 259 1.58 -0.85 20.18
C LEU A 259 0.17 -1.31 19.76
N TYR A 260 0.09 -2.47 19.09
CA TYR A 260 -1.20 -3.04 18.69
C TYR A 260 -1.95 -3.60 19.90
N HIS A 261 -3.14 -3.08 20.18
CA HIS A 261 -4.04 -3.63 21.18
C HIS A 261 -5.27 -4.22 20.47
N SER A 262 -5.36 -5.55 20.38
CA SER A 262 -6.54 -6.18 19.79
C SER A 262 -7.75 -5.99 20.72
N LYS A 263 -8.81 -5.33 20.23
CA LYS A 263 -10.13 -5.35 20.86
C LYS A 263 -10.98 -6.42 20.16
N ASN A 264 -11.17 -7.57 20.81
CA ASN A 264 -12.28 -8.53 20.64
C ASN A 264 -12.61 -9.07 19.22
N VAL A 265 -11.78 -8.86 18.19
CA VAL A 265 -12.00 -9.41 16.84
C VAL A 265 -11.02 -10.56 16.57
N PRO A 266 -11.47 -11.73 16.08
CA PRO A 266 -10.58 -12.84 15.74
C PRO A 266 -9.55 -12.45 14.67
N LEU A 267 -8.26 -12.62 14.96
CA LEU A 267 -7.15 -12.31 14.04
C LEU A 267 -7.29 -12.98 12.66
N VAL A 268 -7.83 -14.19 12.65
CA VAL A 268 -8.09 -15.00 11.45
C VAL A 268 -8.95 -14.26 10.42
N ASP A 269 -9.89 -13.41 10.85
CA ASP A 269 -10.75 -12.68 9.90
C ASP A 269 -10.02 -11.55 9.17
N PHE A 270 -8.90 -11.07 9.72
CA PHE A 270 -8.00 -10.18 8.99
C PHE A 270 -7.17 -10.98 7.97
N TYR A 271 -6.67 -12.16 8.37
CA TYR A 271 -5.83 -13.00 7.50
C TYR A 271 -6.56 -13.49 6.25
N LYS A 272 -7.86 -13.80 6.35
CA LYS A 272 -8.72 -14.17 5.21
C LYS A 272 -8.81 -13.10 4.13
N LYS A 273 -8.57 -11.82 4.47
CA LYS A 273 -8.68 -10.67 3.57
C LYS A 273 -7.34 -10.27 2.96
N LEU A 274 -6.26 -10.98 3.28
CA LEU A 274 -4.94 -10.68 2.77
C LEU A 274 -4.77 -11.21 1.35
N GLU A 275 -4.22 -10.36 0.50
CA GLU A 275 -3.65 -10.78 -0.77
C GLU A 275 -2.22 -11.24 -0.53
N PHE A 276 -1.82 -12.35 -1.15
CA PHE A 276 -0.48 -12.94 -1.03
C PHE A 276 0.49 -12.23 -1.99
N ASN A 277 0.66 -10.92 -1.76
CA ASN A 277 1.57 -10.05 -2.50
C ASN A 277 2.19 -9.03 -1.54
N GLU A 278 3.27 -8.38 -1.96
CA GLU A 278 3.81 -7.21 -1.26
C GLU A 278 3.06 -5.94 -1.71
N PRO A 279 2.21 -5.31 -0.88
CA PRO A 279 1.47 -4.13 -1.30
C PRO A 279 2.40 -2.94 -1.53
N LYS A 280 2.18 -2.21 -2.64
CA LYS A 280 3.00 -1.04 -3.02
C LYS A 280 3.10 0.01 -1.90
N LEU A 281 2.00 0.27 -1.19
CA LEU A 281 1.98 1.21 -0.06
C LEU A 281 2.83 0.73 1.11
N ALA A 282 2.81 -0.57 1.44
CA ALA A 282 3.65 -1.14 2.49
C ALA A 282 5.14 -1.04 2.14
N LYS A 283 5.51 -1.34 0.88
CA LYS A 283 6.87 -1.17 0.39
C LYS A 283 7.34 0.29 0.47
N ILE A 284 6.48 1.24 0.07
CA ILE A 284 6.79 2.68 0.18
C ILE A 284 6.97 3.09 1.64
N HIS A 285 6.07 2.66 2.52
CA HIS A 285 6.14 2.94 3.96
C HIS A 285 7.48 2.51 4.56
N LEU A 286 7.89 1.26 4.31
CA LEU A 286 9.16 0.72 4.79
C LEU A 286 10.35 1.55 4.28
N LYS A 287 10.38 1.85 2.97
CA LYS A 287 11.44 2.65 2.37
C LYS A 287 11.51 4.07 2.94
N MET A 288 10.37 4.68 3.24
CA MET A 288 10.33 6.01 3.82
C MET A 288 10.89 6.02 5.24
N PHE A 289 10.55 5.01 6.05
CA PHE A 289 11.13 4.87 7.38
C PHE A 289 12.66 4.76 7.31
N TYR A 290 13.21 3.83 6.54
CA TYR A 290 14.66 3.64 6.52
C TYR A 290 15.42 4.82 5.92
N LYS A 291 14.80 5.57 5.01
CA LYS A 291 15.42 6.75 4.42
C LYS A 291 15.35 7.99 5.32
N TYR A 292 14.36 8.08 6.22
CA TYR A 292 14.03 9.34 6.89
C TYR A 292 13.69 9.28 8.37
N GLY A 293 13.57 8.09 8.96
CA GLY A 293 13.16 7.86 10.34
C GLY A 293 11.65 8.02 10.57
N GLN A 294 11.26 8.07 11.86
CA GLN A 294 9.88 8.10 12.33
C GLN A 294 9.15 9.43 12.03
N HIS A 295 9.85 10.56 12.18
CA HIS A 295 9.28 11.92 12.11
C HIS A 295 9.55 12.60 10.77
N PHE A 296 9.21 11.92 9.69
CA PHE A 296 9.23 12.56 8.38
C PHE A 296 7.97 13.44 8.21
N SER A 297 8.13 14.76 8.27
CA SER A 297 7.11 15.70 7.82
C SER A 297 6.78 15.44 6.35
N TYR A 298 5.50 15.17 6.04
CA TYR A 298 4.98 15.02 4.68
C TYR A 298 5.44 16.17 3.76
N PHE A 299 5.71 17.36 4.32
CA PHE A 299 6.10 18.57 3.59
C PHE A 299 7.61 18.77 3.43
N ASN A 300 8.46 18.38 4.38
CA ASN A 300 9.87 18.81 4.37
C ASN A 300 10.84 17.88 3.63
N LYS A 301 10.49 16.62 3.36
CA LYS A 301 11.46 15.69 2.74
C LYS A 301 10.89 14.83 1.61
N ILE A 302 9.62 14.98 1.22
CA ILE A 302 9.17 14.57 -0.14
C ILE A 302 9.94 15.39 -1.18
N LYS A 303 10.32 16.63 -0.82
CA LYS A 303 11.32 17.43 -1.53
C LYS A 303 12.63 16.68 -1.81
N GLU A 304 13.11 15.77 -0.95
CA GLU A 304 14.35 15.03 -1.18
C GLU A 304 14.14 13.71 -1.95
N ILE A 305 13.03 12.99 -1.72
CA ILE A 305 12.65 11.79 -2.50
C ILE A 305 12.42 12.18 -3.97
N VAL A 306 11.75 13.31 -4.19
CA VAL A 306 11.46 13.90 -5.49
C VAL A 306 12.64 14.73 -6.01
N VAL A 307 13.79 14.83 -5.34
CA VAL A 307 14.98 15.53 -5.88
C VAL A 307 16.10 14.55 -6.26
N ARG A 308 16.36 13.49 -5.47
CA ARG A 308 17.49 12.59 -5.78
C ARG A 308 17.30 11.71 -7.02
N ASN A 309 16.07 11.27 -7.33
CA ASN A 309 15.77 10.55 -8.59
C ASN A 309 15.38 11.48 -9.75
N TRP A 310 15.59 12.79 -9.59
CA TRP A 310 14.94 13.84 -10.38
C TRP A 310 15.96 14.82 -11.01
N VAL A 311 17.24 14.76 -10.59
CA VAL A 311 18.29 15.71 -10.98
C VAL A 311 18.81 15.52 -12.41
N LYS A 312 18.53 14.41 -13.10
CA LYS A 312 18.93 14.27 -14.52
C LYS A 312 17.84 14.54 -15.55
N THR A 313 16.57 14.65 -15.18
CA THR A 313 15.49 14.65 -16.19
C THR A 313 14.38 15.69 -15.97
N LYS A 314 14.46 16.59 -14.99
CA LYS A 314 13.36 17.52 -14.69
C LYS A 314 13.78 18.97 -14.37
N SER A 315 14.52 19.62 -15.25
CA SER A 315 14.35 21.08 -15.40
C SER A 315 12.90 21.41 -15.86
N ILE A 316 12.23 20.45 -16.50
CA ILE A 316 10.97 20.66 -17.23
C ILE A 316 9.73 20.34 -16.38
N ILE A 317 9.77 19.36 -15.47
CA ILE A 317 8.52 18.82 -14.86
C ILE A 317 8.19 19.39 -13.45
N LYS A 318 9.06 20.17 -12.76
CA LYS A 318 8.65 20.89 -11.51
C LYS A 318 7.62 21.97 -11.79
N LYS A 319 7.63 22.52 -12.99
CA LYS A 319 6.69 23.57 -13.39
C LYS A 319 5.25 23.04 -13.48
N LEU A 320 5.05 21.75 -13.75
CA LEU A 320 3.71 21.17 -13.92
C LEU A 320 3.09 20.75 -12.57
N ILE A 321 3.67 19.82 -11.82
CA ILE A 321 2.96 19.22 -10.66
C ILE A 321 2.72 20.18 -9.48
N GLY A 322 3.55 21.21 -9.30
CA GLY A 322 3.30 22.26 -8.30
C GLY A 322 2.07 23.13 -8.60
N TYR A 323 1.70 23.26 -9.88
CA TYR A 323 0.61 24.13 -10.33
C TYR A 323 -0.78 23.45 -10.26
N LYS A 324 -0.88 22.13 -10.42
CA LYS A 324 -2.17 21.39 -10.38
C LYS A 324 -2.82 21.43 -8.97
N LYS A 325 -2.02 21.55 -7.90
CA LYS A 325 -2.47 21.51 -6.49
C LYS A 325 -3.09 22.81 -5.98
N GLU A 326 -2.79 23.97 -6.59
CA GLU A 326 -3.36 25.26 -6.21
C GLU A 326 -4.69 25.57 -6.92
N MET A 327 -5.04 24.83 -7.97
CA MET A 327 -6.16 25.16 -8.86
C MET A 327 -7.40 24.26 -8.70
N LEU A 328 -7.19 22.96 -8.43
CA LEU A 328 -8.25 22.00 -8.20
C LEU A 328 -8.55 21.91 -6.70
N ILE A 329 -9.03 23.02 -6.16
CA ILE A 329 -9.54 23.12 -4.80
C ILE A 329 -11.04 23.34 -4.92
N GLU A 330 -11.79 22.71 -4.03
CA GLU A 330 -13.23 22.95 -3.91
C GLU A 330 -13.47 24.43 -3.61
N GLN A 331 -14.18 25.08 -4.52
CA GLN A 331 -14.50 26.50 -4.47
C GLN A 331 -15.79 26.74 -3.68
N ILE A 332 -16.61 25.70 -3.51
CA ILE A 332 -17.85 25.76 -2.75
C ILE A 332 -18.10 24.44 -2.03
N GLN A 333 -18.62 24.55 -0.80
CA GLN A 333 -19.09 23.42 -0.02
C GLN A 333 -20.61 23.28 -0.21
N CYS A 334 -21.03 22.20 -0.85
CA CYS A 334 -22.42 21.77 -0.91
C CYS A 334 -22.49 20.25 -0.69
N GLU A 335 -23.71 19.72 -0.53
CA GLU A 335 -23.90 18.28 -0.42
C GLU A 335 -23.31 17.58 -1.65
N LYS A 336 -22.60 16.48 -1.48
CA LYS A 336 -22.11 15.69 -2.60
C LYS A 336 -22.01 14.25 -2.20
N LYS A 337 -22.23 13.38 -3.18
CA LYS A 337 -22.11 11.94 -3.01
C LYS A 337 -21.41 11.37 -4.24
N TRP A 338 -20.58 10.36 -4.01
CA TRP A 338 -19.94 9.62 -5.08
C TRP A 338 -20.94 8.64 -5.71
N TYR A 339 -21.08 8.68 -7.03
CA TYR A 339 -21.87 7.74 -7.82
C TYR A 339 -20.93 7.00 -8.77
N GLY A 340 -21.15 5.69 -8.95
CA GLY A 340 -20.23 4.79 -9.67
C GLY A 340 -19.28 4.05 -8.74
N ASN A 341 -18.46 3.18 -9.34
CA ASN A 341 -17.41 2.45 -8.63
C ASN A 341 -16.11 3.28 -8.52
N ASP A 342 -15.02 2.66 -8.10
CA ASP A 342 -13.71 3.32 -7.95
C ASP A 342 -13.02 3.65 -9.29
N TYR A 343 -13.51 3.12 -10.40
CA TYR A 343 -12.95 3.29 -11.75
C TYR A 343 -13.68 4.36 -12.57
N GLY A 344 -15.02 4.40 -12.55
CA GLY A 344 -15.84 5.28 -13.40
C GLY A 344 -16.76 6.25 -12.66
N GLY A 345 -16.44 6.57 -11.39
CA GLY A 345 -17.31 7.36 -10.52
C GLY A 345 -17.03 8.86 -10.48
N PHE A 346 -18.03 9.64 -10.04
CA PHE A 346 -17.94 11.10 -9.89
C PHE A 346 -18.72 11.60 -8.66
N PHE A 347 -18.31 12.75 -8.12
CA PHE A 347 -19.13 13.47 -7.14
C PHE A 347 -20.31 14.18 -7.82
N VAL A 348 -21.51 13.99 -7.28
CA VAL A 348 -22.75 14.63 -7.76
C VAL A 348 -23.44 15.31 -6.59
N HIS A 349 -24.06 16.47 -6.82
CA HIS A 349 -24.93 17.14 -5.86
C HIS A 349 -26.33 16.52 -5.92
N PRO A 350 -26.70 15.62 -4.99
CA PRO A 350 -27.80 14.67 -5.19
C PRO A 350 -29.19 15.32 -5.08
N THR A 351 -29.32 16.40 -4.30
CA THR A 351 -30.60 17.08 -4.02
C THR A 351 -31.16 17.84 -5.21
N THR A 352 -30.36 18.02 -6.27
CA THR A 352 -30.80 18.69 -7.50
C THR A 352 -31.38 17.74 -8.54
N LEU A 353 -31.36 16.43 -8.26
CA LEU A 353 -31.80 15.39 -9.19
C LEU A 353 -33.11 14.74 -8.75
N ASN A 354 -33.97 14.46 -9.72
CA ASN A 354 -35.25 13.77 -9.57
C ASN A 354 -35.59 12.98 -10.84
N GLU A 355 -36.78 12.39 -10.90
CA GLU A 355 -37.22 11.53 -11.99
C GLU A 355 -37.36 12.24 -13.35
N LYS A 356 -37.40 13.58 -13.36
CA LYS A 356 -37.44 14.41 -14.56
C LYS A 356 -36.06 14.94 -14.96
N SER A 357 -35.01 14.53 -14.25
CA SER A 357 -33.65 14.96 -14.55
C SER A 357 -33.11 14.29 -15.80
N ILE A 358 -32.45 15.08 -16.64
CA ILE A 358 -31.77 14.63 -17.86
C ILE A 358 -30.27 14.57 -17.57
N VAL A 359 -29.69 13.37 -17.70
CA VAL A 359 -28.26 13.13 -17.47
C VAL A 359 -27.61 12.68 -18.76
N TYR A 360 -26.58 13.38 -19.19
CA TYR A 360 -25.75 12.99 -20.33
C TYR A 360 -24.46 12.37 -19.80
N SER A 361 -24.10 11.20 -20.32
CA SER A 361 -22.94 10.43 -19.89
C SER A 361 -22.10 10.06 -21.11
N PHE A 362 -20.97 10.75 -21.31
CA PHE A 362 -20.04 10.46 -22.40
C PHE A 362 -18.87 9.63 -21.90
N GLY A 363 -18.46 8.65 -22.71
CA GLY A 363 -17.40 7.70 -22.41
C GLY A 363 -17.87 6.67 -21.38
N ILE A 364 -18.49 5.62 -21.88
CA ILE A 364 -19.09 4.56 -21.07
C ILE A 364 -18.09 3.41 -20.90
N GLY A 365 -17.31 3.12 -21.95
CA GLY A 365 -16.40 1.98 -21.94
C GLY A 365 -17.15 0.68 -21.65
N GLU A 366 -16.69 -0.08 -20.65
CA GLU A 366 -17.33 -1.32 -20.19
C GLU A 366 -17.89 -1.18 -18.76
N ASP A 367 -18.31 0.03 -18.38
CA ASP A 367 -18.82 0.32 -17.03
C ASP A 367 -19.98 1.32 -17.04
N ILE A 368 -21.16 0.89 -16.57
CA ILE A 368 -22.35 1.74 -16.38
C ILE A 368 -22.70 1.95 -14.91
N SER A 369 -21.79 1.66 -13.99
CA SER A 369 -22.05 1.74 -12.55
C SER A 369 -22.46 3.14 -12.09
N PHE A 370 -21.90 4.20 -12.69
CA PHE A 370 -22.33 5.58 -12.47
C PHE A 370 -23.79 5.77 -12.91
N ASP A 371 -24.10 5.38 -14.13
CA ASP A 371 -25.40 5.59 -14.77
C ASP A 371 -26.50 4.83 -14.04
N GLU A 372 -26.27 3.56 -13.70
CA GLU A 372 -27.17 2.74 -12.90
C GLU A 372 -27.40 3.34 -11.51
N ALA A 373 -26.35 3.86 -10.87
CA ALA A 373 -26.48 4.49 -9.57
C ALA A 373 -27.33 5.77 -9.65
N ILE A 374 -27.17 6.57 -10.70
CA ILE A 374 -27.99 7.77 -10.93
C ILE A 374 -29.47 7.39 -11.12
N ILE A 375 -29.76 6.42 -12.00
CA ILE A 375 -31.13 5.95 -12.25
C ILE A 375 -31.74 5.39 -10.96
N LYS A 376 -31.00 4.54 -10.25
CA LYS A 376 -31.48 3.88 -9.02
C LYS A 376 -31.79 4.85 -7.89
N ASN A 377 -30.96 5.88 -7.69
CA ASN A 377 -31.12 6.79 -6.55
C ASN A 377 -32.04 7.98 -6.85
N HIS A 378 -32.20 8.37 -8.13
CA HIS A 378 -32.93 9.59 -8.49
C HIS A 378 -34.10 9.35 -9.45
N GLY A 379 -34.20 8.17 -10.07
CA GLY A 379 -35.17 7.90 -11.13
C GLY A 379 -34.90 8.68 -12.43
N ALA A 380 -33.77 9.39 -12.51
CA ALA A 380 -33.41 10.23 -13.65
C ALA A 380 -33.28 9.43 -14.95
N THR A 381 -33.39 10.11 -16.09
CA THR A 381 -33.16 9.51 -17.41
C THR A 381 -31.72 9.78 -17.85
N VAL A 382 -30.98 8.70 -18.15
CA VAL A 382 -29.58 8.76 -18.59
C VAL A 382 -29.50 8.51 -20.09
N PHE A 383 -28.89 9.46 -20.78
CA PHE A 383 -28.51 9.38 -22.18
C PHE A 383 -27.00 9.15 -22.25
N ALA A 384 -26.61 7.94 -22.62
CA ALA A 384 -25.25 7.44 -22.61
C ALA A 384 -24.69 7.39 -24.04
N PHE A 385 -23.44 7.82 -24.22
CA PHE A 385 -22.83 8.02 -25.53
C PHE A 385 -21.42 7.43 -25.55
N ASP A 386 -21.19 6.45 -26.43
CA ASP A 386 -19.84 5.92 -26.66
C ASP A 386 -19.68 5.41 -28.11
N PRO A 387 -18.77 6.00 -28.90
CA PRO A 387 -18.51 5.57 -30.27
C PRO A 387 -17.68 4.28 -30.37
N THR A 388 -17.12 3.79 -29.27
CA THR A 388 -16.10 2.75 -29.30
C THR A 388 -16.72 1.37 -29.56
N PRO A 389 -16.29 0.61 -30.58
CA PRO A 389 -16.87 -0.68 -30.91
C PRO A 389 -16.90 -1.68 -29.75
N LYS A 390 -15.89 -1.65 -28.88
CA LYS A 390 -15.82 -2.52 -27.70
C LYS A 390 -16.92 -2.16 -26.69
N SER A 391 -17.10 -0.87 -26.38
CA SER A 391 -18.20 -0.37 -25.53
C SER A 391 -19.57 -0.73 -26.10
N ILE A 392 -19.80 -0.46 -27.40
CA ILE A 392 -21.06 -0.78 -28.08
C ILE A 392 -21.39 -2.28 -27.98
N ASN A 393 -20.40 -3.14 -28.22
CA ASN A 393 -20.59 -4.59 -28.14
C ASN A 393 -20.80 -5.08 -26.71
N TRP A 394 -20.19 -4.42 -25.72
CA TRP A 394 -20.37 -4.73 -24.32
C TRP A 394 -21.77 -4.32 -23.84
N ILE A 395 -22.23 -3.11 -24.16
CA ILE A 395 -23.58 -2.60 -23.83
C ILE A 395 -24.69 -3.49 -24.39
N LYS A 396 -24.54 -3.96 -25.64
CA LYS A 396 -25.52 -4.88 -26.27
C LYS A 396 -25.73 -6.20 -25.51
N LYS A 397 -24.79 -6.58 -24.64
CA LYS A 397 -24.86 -7.80 -23.82
C LYS A 397 -25.42 -7.55 -22.41
N GLN A 398 -25.63 -6.29 -22.02
CA GLN A 398 -26.10 -5.95 -20.68
C GLN A 398 -27.64 -5.93 -20.60
N GLN A 399 -28.16 -6.16 -19.40
CA GLN A 399 -29.55 -5.89 -19.08
C GLN A 399 -29.67 -4.43 -18.63
N LEU A 400 -30.13 -3.57 -19.54
CA LEU A 400 -30.15 -2.12 -19.30
C LEU A 400 -31.43 -1.69 -18.53
N PRO A 401 -31.33 -0.74 -17.59
CA PRO A 401 -32.49 -0.12 -16.97
C PRO A 401 -33.38 0.60 -18.01
N PRO A 402 -34.71 0.70 -17.81
CA PRO A 402 -35.61 1.36 -18.76
C PRO A 402 -35.27 2.83 -19.04
N ASN A 403 -34.70 3.52 -18.04
CA ASN A 403 -34.31 4.93 -18.13
C ASN A 403 -32.89 5.15 -18.66
N PHE A 404 -32.24 4.10 -19.18
CA PHE A 404 -30.92 4.16 -19.79
C PHE A 404 -31.03 4.07 -21.32
N HIS A 405 -30.60 5.13 -22.02
CA HIS A 405 -30.65 5.22 -23.47
C HIS A 405 -29.23 5.36 -24.04
N PHE A 406 -28.75 4.34 -24.75
CA PHE A 406 -27.41 4.32 -25.33
C PHE A 406 -27.39 4.74 -26.80
N TYR A 407 -26.38 5.53 -27.18
CA TYR A 407 -26.11 5.99 -28.54
C TYR A 407 -24.66 5.67 -28.94
N ASP A 408 -24.47 5.16 -30.15
CA ASP A 408 -23.20 4.65 -30.68
C ASP A 408 -22.33 5.73 -31.37
N PHE A 409 -22.48 6.98 -30.94
CA PHE A 409 -21.67 8.11 -31.40
C PHE A 409 -21.06 8.87 -30.22
N GLY A 410 -19.92 9.51 -30.45
CA GLY A 410 -19.25 10.37 -29.47
C GLY A 410 -19.57 11.85 -29.65
N ILE A 411 -18.93 12.67 -28.82
CA ILE A 411 -19.03 14.14 -28.86
C ILE A 411 -17.75 14.78 -29.40
N ASP A 412 -17.90 15.72 -30.34
CA ASP A 412 -16.81 16.52 -30.92
C ASP A 412 -17.36 17.93 -31.25
N ILE A 413 -16.52 18.87 -31.71
CA ILE A 413 -16.95 20.24 -32.03
C ILE A 413 -17.80 20.36 -33.31
N ILE A 414 -17.77 19.36 -34.18
CA ILE A 414 -18.57 19.30 -35.41
C ILE A 414 -19.04 17.87 -35.67
N ASP A 415 -20.16 17.74 -36.35
CA ASP A 415 -20.68 16.45 -36.78
C ASP A 415 -19.78 15.83 -37.85
N GLY A 416 -19.65 14.51 -37.80
CA GLY A 416 -19.00 13.76 -38.86
C GLY A 416 -18.23 12.55 -38.34
N LYS A 417 -17.45 11.97 -39.24
CA LYS A 417 -16.63 10.82 -38.91
C LYS A 417 -15.25 11.23 -38.43
N ARG A 418 -14.72 10.51 -37.44
CA ARG A 418 -13.36 10.67 -36.91
C ARG A 418 -12.65 9.33 -36.85
N ILE A 419 -11.34 9.37 -37.03
CA ILE A 419 -10.49 8.20 -36.83
C ILE A 419 -10.07 8.15 -35.37
N PHE A 420 -10.48 7.10 -34.66
CA PHE A 420 -10.01 6.78 -33.32
C PHE A 420 -8.82 5.83 -33.41
N HIS A 421 -7.83 6.06 -32.56
CA HIS A 421 -6.71 5.15 -32.37
C HIS A 421 -6.98 4.24 -31.17
N LEU A 422 -6.99 2.92 -31.37
CA LEU A 422 -7.27 1.94 -30.32
C LEU A 422 -6.00 1.55 -29.52
N PRO A 423 -6.09 1.31 -28.20
CA PRO A 423 -4.94 1.02 -27.34
C PRO A 423 -4.15 -0.23 -27.77
N ILE A 424 -2.83 -0.25 -27.49
CA ILE A 424 -1.93 -1.37 -27.82
C ILE A 424 -2.24 -2.64 -27.01
N ASN A 425 -2.75 -2.48 -25.78
CA ASN A 425 -3.18 -3.58 -24.92
C ASN A 425 -4.70 -3.80 -25.10
N ASP A 426 -5.09 -5.02 -25.45
CA ASP A 426 -6.50 -5.41 -25.68
C ASP A 426 -7.36 -5.36 -24.38
N GLU A 427 -6.72 -5.23 -23.21
CA GLU A 427 -7.40 -5.00 -21.93
C GLU A 427 -7.93 -3.58 -21.75
N HIS A 428 -7.38 -2.57 -22.45
CA HIS A 428 -7.91 -1.20 -22.42
C HIS A 428 -9.05 -1.03 -23.43
N VAL A 429 -10.08 -0.28 -23.06
CA VAL A 429 -11.34 -0.22 -23.81
C VAL A 429 -11.41 0.99 -24.73
N SER A 430 -10.97 2.15 -24.24
CA SER A 430 -11.26 3.45 -24.85
C SER A 430 -10.26 3.84 -25.94
N GLY A 431 -10.77 4.33 -27.08
CA GLY A 431 -9.97 4.94 -28.15
C GLY A 431 -9.88 6.46 -27.98
N SER A 432 -8.80 7.07 -28.46
CA SER A 432 -8.61 8.53 -28.41
C SER A 432 -8.37 9.12 -29.81
N ILE A 433 -8.79 10.38 -30.00
CA ILE A 433 -8.49 11.21 -31.17
C ILE A 433 -7.06 11.77 -31.09
N HIS A 434 -6.53 11.96 -29.88
CA HIS A 434 -5.17 12.46 -29.66
C HIS A 434 -4.19 11.28 -29.52
N GLN A 435 -2.92 11.45 -29.92
CA GLN A 435 -1.89 10.40 -29.86
C GLN A 435 -1.09 10.47 -28.55
N PRO A 436 -1.46 9.76 -27.46
CA PRO A 436 -0.50 9.47 -26.39
C PRO A 436 0.51 8.40 -26.82
N ASN A 437 1.65 8.29 -26.14
CA ASN A 437 2.73 7.33 -26.41
C ASN A 437 2.35 5.82 -26.20
N HIS A 438 1.05 5.48 -26.20
CA HIS A 438 0.50 4.15 -25.90
C HIS A 438 -0.43 3.59 -27.00
N VAL A 439 -0.39 4.16 -28.21
CA VAL A 439 -1.22 3.73 -29.36
C VAL A 439 -0.36 3.40 -30.58
N THR A 440 -0.55 2.24 -31.21
CA THR A 440 0.18 1.86 -32.44
C THR A 440 -0.55 2.35 -33.69
N LYS A 441 0.21 2.63 -34.76
CA LYS A 441 -0.31 3.00 -36.09
C LYS A 441 -1.25 1.96 -36.76
N ASN A 442 -1.42 0.77 -36.17
CA ASN A 442 -1.97 -0.40 -36.86
C ASN A 442 -3.41 -0.80 -36.46
N LYS A 443 -4.09 -0.09 -35.53
CA LYS A 443 -5.51 -0.31 -35.18
C LYS A 443 -6.27 1.03 -35.12
N GLN A 444 -6.85 1.43 -36.25
CA GLN A 444 -7.69 2.61 -36.38
C GLN A 444 -9.14 2.19 -36.61
N VAL A 445 -10.09 2.89 -35.99
CA VAL A 445 -11.52 2.71 -36.28
C VAL A 445 -12.15 4.05 -36.61
N GLU A 446 -12.96 4.08 -37.65
CA GLU A 446 -13.77 5.24 -37.99
C GLU A 446 -15.04 5.23 -37.15
N VAL A 447 -15.29 6.32 -36.43
CA VAL A 447 -16.44 6.46 -35.55
C VAL A 447 -17.23 7.72 -35.85
N ASN A 448 -18.51 7.70 -35.50
CA ASN A 448 -19.40 8.86 -35.65
C ASN A 448 -19.27 9.77 -34.43
N MET A 449 -19.12 11.07 -34.69
CA MET A 449 -19.09 12.11 -33.67
C MET A 449 -20.15 13.17 -33.99
N LYS A 450 -20.72 13.78 -32.97
CA LYS A 450 -21.70 14.87 -33.09
C LYS A 450 -21.34 16.05 -32.18
N SER A 451 -21.67 17.24 -32.63
CA SER A 451 -21.66 18.45 -31.81
C SER A 451 -22.72 18.41 -30.72
N ILE A 452 -22.49 19.08 -29.60
CA ILE A 452 -23.49 19.16 -28.52
C ILE A 452 -24.80 19.79 -29.03
N SER A 453 -24.71 20.76 -29.94
CA SER A 453 -25.87 21.41 -30.57
C SER A 453 -26.71 20.41 -31.37
N SER A 454 -26.08 19.55 -32.17
CA SER A 454 -26.79 18.50 -32.91
C SER A 454 -27.44 17.48 -31.99
N ILE A 455 -26.74 17.05 -30.93
CA ILE A 455 -27.27 16.08 -29.95
C ILE A 455 -28.50 16.66 -29.24
N LEU A 456 -28.43 17.92 -28.78
CA LEU A 456 -29.56 18.60 -28.12
C LEU A 456 -30.76 18.73 -29.05
N LYS A 457 -30.54 19.07 -30.32
CA LYS A 457 -31.60 19.18 -31.33
C LYS A 457 -32.24 17.83 -31.63
N GLU A 458 -31.43 16.78 -31.77
CA GLU A 458 -31.89 15.43 -32.07
C GLU A 458 -32.70 14.83 -30.92
N LEU A 459 -32.27 15.05 -29.68
CA LEU A 459 -32.96 14.58 -28.47
C LEU A 459 -34.05 15.55 -28.00
N ASN A 460 -34.21 16.69 -28.66
CA ASN A 460 -35.17 17.75 -28.32
C ASN A 460 -35.07 18.21 -26.85
N HIS A 461 -33.84 18.37 -26.36
CA HIS A 461 -33.57 18.80 -24.98
C HIS A 461 -33.14 20.27 -24.93
N SER A 462 -33.75 21.02 -24.01
CA SER A 462 -33.45 22.44 -23.76
C SER A 462 -32.72 22.69 -22.43
N LYS A 463 -32.35 21.63 -21.71
CA LYS A 463 -31.53 21.67 -20.50
C LYS A 463 -30.82 20.32 -20.30
N ILE A 464 -29.74 20.33 -19.52
CA ILE A 464 -29.08 19.12 -19.02
C ILE A 464 -28.86 19.30 -17.51
N ASP A 465 -29.33 18.36 -16.69
CA ASP A 465 -29.16 18.45 -15.23
C ASP A 465 -27.76 17.96 -14.81
N VAL A 466 -27.20 16.95 -15.48
CA VAL A 466 -25.81 16.53 -15.30
C VAL A 466 -25.20 16.16 -16.64
N LEU A 467 -24.02 16.69 -16.95
CA LEU A 467 -23.21 16.23 -18.08
C LEU A 467 -21.90 15.65 -17.54
N LYS A 468 -21.75 14.33 -17.63
CA LYS A 468 -20.51 13.58 -17.38
C LYS A 468 -19.72 13.46 -18.68
N MET A 469 -18.42 13.68 -18.61
CA MET A 469 -17.51 13.57 -19.74
C MET A 469 -16.18 12.95 -19.31
N ASP A 470 -15.95 11.73 -19.80
CA ASP A 470 -14.67 11.04 -19.77
C ASP A 470 -14.36 10.61 -21.21
N ILE A 471 -13.64 11.46 -21.96
CA ILE A 471 -13.49 11.31 -23.42
C ILE A 471 -12.03 11.38 -23.88
N GLU A 472 -11.11 10.95 -23.01
CA GLU A 472 -9.73 10.62 -23.38
C GLU A 472 -8.97 11.76 -24.09
N GLY A 473 -9.11 13.00 -23.61
CA GLY A 473 -8.34 14.17 -24.07
C GLY A 473 -9.10 15.16 -24.94
N SER A 474 -10.27 14.79 -25.47
CA SER A 474 -11.09 15.71 -26.29
C SER A 474 -11.93 16.69 -25.46
N GLU A 475 -11.90 16.60 -24.12
CA GLU A 475 -12.72 17.43 -23.24
C GLU A 475 -12.45 18.93 -23.40
N TYR A 476 -11.23 19.34 -23.75
CA TYR A 476 -10.88 20.76 -23.87
C TYR A 476 -11.64 21.44 -25.02
N ASP A 477 -11.60 20.86 -26.21
CA ASP A 477 -12.23 21.45 -27.40
C ASP A 477 -13.76 21.37 -27.29
N VAL A 478 -14.28 20.26 -26.75
CA VAL A 478 -15.71 20.07 -26.50
C VAL A 478 -16.23 21.04 -25.42
N LEU A 479 -15.49 21.28 -24.34
CA LEU A 479 -15.89 22.25 -23.33
C LEU A 479 -15.90 23.68 -23.87
N GLU A 480 -14.99 24.05 -24.77
CA GLU A 480 -15.05 25.36 -25.44
C GLU A 480 -16.34 25.49 -26.24
N ASP A 481 -16.71 24.47 -27.03
CA ASP A 481 -17.96 24.45 -27.80
C ASP A 481 -19.19 24.53 -26.88
N ILE A 482 -19.26 23.70 -25.84
CA ILE A 482 -20.33 23.73 -24.82
C ILE A 482 -20.51 25.13 -24.23
N LEU A 483 -19.42 25.86 -23.96
CA LEU A 483 -19.49 27.21 -23.39
C LEU A 483 -20.01 28.28 -24.38
N THR A 484 -20.06 27.98 -25.68
CA THR A 484 -20.66 28.86 -26.70
C THR A 484 -22.15 28.62 -26.91
N VAL A 485 -22.64 27.43 -26.60
CA VAL A 485 -24.06 27.06 -26.76
C VAL A 485 -24.89 27.63 -25.61
N ASP A 486 -26.03 28.24 -25.94
CA ASP A 486 -26.98 28.76 -24.96
C ASP A 486 -27.86 27.62 -24.42
N ILE A 487 -27.26 26.80 -23.55
CA ILE A 487 -27.91 25.67 -22.90
C ILE A 487 -27.71 25.73 -21.39
N LYS A 488 -28.78 25.45 -20.63
CA LYS A 488 -28.69 25.35 -19.18
C LYS A 488 -28.12 23.99 -18.79
N ILE A 489 -26.91 24.00 -18.22
CA ILE A 489 -26.28 22.82 -17.60
C ILE A 489 -26.11 23.08 -16.11
N ASN A 490 -26.69 22.22 -15.26
CA ASN A 490 -26.62 22.41 -13.81
C ASN A 490 -25.30 21.90 -13.22
N GLN A 491 -24.85 20.72 -13.65
CA GLN A 491 -23.60 20.10 -13.18
C GLN A 491 -22.75 19.59 -14.36
N LEU A 492 -21.44 19.81 -14.30
CA LEU A 492 -20.45 19.28 -15.23
C LEU A 492 -19.50 18.37 -14.46
N LEU A 493 -19.35 17.12 -14.89
CA LEU A 493 -18.48 16.13 -14.26
C LEU A 493 -17.44 15.71 -15.29
N ILE A 494 -16.19 16.13 -15.12
CA ILE A 494 -15.18 16.03 -16.17
C ILE A 494 -13.97 15.26 -15.64
N GLU A 495 -13.53 14.23 -16.37
CA GLU A 495 -12.19 13.69 -16.19
C GLU A 495 -11.19 14.47 -17.04
N PHE A 496 -10.24 15.16 -16.39
CA PHE A 496 -9.19 15.90 -17.09
C PHE A 496 -8.00 15.01 -17.43
N HIS A 497 -7.76 14.86 -18.74
CA HIS A 497 -6.65 14.11 -19.33
C HIS A 497 -5.46 15.02 -19.64
N ASP A 498 -5.14 15.95 -18.74
CA ASP A 498 -3.99 16.87 -18.90
C ASP A 498 -2.66 16.14 -19.10
N ARG A 499 -2.56 14.92 -18.58
CA ARG A 499 -1.44 13.98 -18.77
C ARG A 499 -1.15 13.63 -20.24
N PHE A 500 -2.10 13.83 -21.16
CA PHE A 500 -1.93 13.53 -22.58
C PHE A 500 -1.24 14.65 -23.38
N PHE A 501 -1.05 15.84 -22.80
CA PHE A 501 -0.54 17.00 -23.53
C PHE A 501 0.68 17.62 -22.84
N GLU A 502 1.68 18.04 -23.62
CA GLU A 502 2.92 18.69 -23.13
C GLU A 502 2.63 19.94 -22.26
N HIS A 503 1.53 20.65 -22.55
CA HIS A 503 1.02 21.80 -21.79
C HIS A 503 -0.39 21.56 -21.23
N GLY A 504 -0.78 20.31 -20.95
CA GLY A 504 -2.15 19.97 -20.59
C GLY A 504 -2.69 20.70 -19.37
N GLN A 505 -1.84 20.96 -18.38
CA GLN A 505 -2.27 21.70 -17.18
C GLN A 505 -2.61 23.17 -17.44
N GLU A 506 -1.91 23.80 -18.39
CA GLU A 506 -2.23 25.16 -18.81
C GLU A 506 -3.58 25.17 -19.55
N LYS A 507 -3.87 24.12 -20.34
CA LYS A 507 -5.20 23.90 -20.93
C LYS A 507 -6.29 23.72 -19.87
N SER A 508 -6.09 22.85 -18.87
CA SER A 508 -7.05 22.68 -17.77
C SER A 508 -7.27 23.99 -17.01
N LYS A 509 -6.21 24.78 -16.80
CA LYS A 509 -6.32 26.09 -16.15
C LYS A 509 -7.10 27.10 -16.96
N ALA A 510 -6.87 27.13 -18.27
CA ALA A 510 -7.60 28.01 -19.16
C ALA A 510 -9.09 27.67 -19.16
N ILE A 511 -9.44 26.40 -19.30
CA ILE A 511 -10.85 25.97 -19.36
C ILE A 511 -11.57 26.13 -18.01
N ILE A 512 -10.93 25.80 -16.88
CA ILE A 512 -11.50 26.02 -15.54
C ILE A 512 -11.80 27.51 -15.30
N LYS A 513 -10.90 28.41 -15.73
CA LYS A 513 -11.16 29.86 -15.64
C LYS A 513 -12.34 30.28 -16.52
N LYS A 514 -12.51 29.68 -17.70
CA LYS A 514 -13.65 29.96 -18.58
C LYS A 514 -14.97 29.44 -17.98
N LEU A 515 -14.96 28.23 -17.42
CA LEU A 515 -16.07 27.64 -16.66
C LEU A 515 -16.47 28.54 -15.49
N ALA A 516 -15.50 29.01 -14.68
CA ALA A 516 -15.76 29.94 -13.58
C ALA A 516 -16.40 31.25 -14.04
N LYS A 517 -15.93 31.84 -15.15
CA LYS A 517 -16.55 33.04 -15.76
C LYS A 517 -17.98 32.78 -16.21
N LYS A 518 -18.30 31.56 -16.64
CA LYS A 518 -19.64 31.11 -17.01
C LYS A 518 -20.49 30.66 -15.82
N GLY A 519 -19.99 30.78 -14.59
CA GLY A 519 -20.74 30.54 -13.36
C GLY A 519 -20.62 29.14 -12.77
N PHE A 520 -19.74 28.28 -13.30
CA PHE A 520 -19.46 26.96 -12.76
C PHE A 520 -18.39 27.01 -11.66
N LEU A 521 -18.69 26.42 -10.50
CA LEU A 521 -17.80 26.35 -9.35
C LEU A 521 -17.45 24.89 -9.06
N ILE A 522 -16.19 24.63 -8.70
CA ILE A 522 -15.75 23.29 -8.29
C ILE A 522 -16.36 22.96 -6.92
N PHE A 523 -17.09 21.85 -6.82
CA PHE A 523 -17.65 21.38 -5.54
C PHE A 523 -17.19 19.96 -5.14
N GLY A 524 -16.59 19.21 -6.08
CA GLY A 524 -16.01 17.90 -5.81
C GLY A 524 -14.75 17.67 -6.64
N VAL A 525 -13.75 17.06 -6.03
CA VAL A 525 -12.51 16.61 -6.68
C VAL A 525 -12.17 15.25 -6.12
N SER A 526 -11.90 14.26 -6.97
CA SER A 526 -11.50 12.93 -6.54
C SER A 526 -10.11 12.89 -5.88
N ALA A 527 -9.77 11.74 -5.31
CA ALA A 527 -8.45 11.51 -4.73
C ALA A 527 -7.32 11.53 -5.78
N SER A 528 -7.60 11.07 -7.01
CA SER A 528 -6.66 11.10 -8.16
C SER A 528 -6.48 12.53 -8.70
N LYS A 529 -7.47 13.41 -8.49
CA LYS A 529 -7.56 14.78 -9.04
C LYS A 529 -7.72 14.81 -10.55
N GLU A 530 -8.34 13.78 -11.10
CA GLU A 530 -8.65 13.68 -12.52
C GLU A 530 -10.15 13.94 -12.71
N GLU A 531 -11.00 13.38 -11.87
CA GLU A 531 -12.45 13.64 -11.85
C GLU A 531 -12.77 14.91 -11.06
N VAL A 532 -13.25 15.93 -11.77
CA VAL A 532 -13.58 17.24 -11.23
C VAL A 532 -15.05 17.55 -11.50
N SER A 533 -15.77 17.87 -10.43
CA SER A 533 -17.21 18.12 -10.46
C SER A 533 -17.47 19.60 -10.24
N PHE A 534 -18.17 20.20 -11.21
CA PHE A 534 -18.57 21.60 -11.20
C PHE A 534 -20.09 21.71 -11.07
N ILE A 535 -20.54 22.73 -10.34
CA ILE A 535 -21.95 23.09 -10.22
C ILE A 535 -22.14 24.54 -10.66
N HIS A 536 -23.18 24.79 -11.45
CA HIS A 536 -23.51 26.15 -11.87
C HIS A 536 -24.14 26.91 -10.71
N LYS A 537 -23.66 28.12 -10.43
CA LYS A 537 -24.07 28.94 -9.29
C LYS A 537 -25.58 29.22 -9.21
N SER A 538 -26.29 29.20 -10.35
CA SER A 538 -27.75 29.40 -10.37
C SER A 538 -28.53 28.24 -9.74
N VAL A 539 -27.91 27.07 -9.60
CA VAL A 539 -28.51 25.89 -8.95
C VAL A 539 -28.53 26.07 -7.43
N LEU A 540 -27.54 26.79 -6.90
CA LEU A 540 -27.33 26.98 -5.46
C LEU A 540 -28.23 28.06 -4.83
N HIS A 541 -28.86 28.91 -5.65
CA HIS A 541 -29.74 29.99 -5.18
C HIS A 541 -31.22 29.61 -5.17
N ASN A 542 -31.56 28.37 -5.55
CA ASN A 542 -32.93 27.84 -5.59
C ASN A 542 -33.17 26.78 -4.49
N ILE A 543 -32.38 26.80 -3.41
CA ILE A 543 -32.56 25.97 -2.22
C ILE A 543 -33.08 26.85 -1.08
#